data_AF-A0A658KFI9-F1
#
_entry.id   AF-A0A658KFI9-F1
#
_cell.length_a   1.000
_cell.length_b   1.000
_cell.length_c   1.000
_cell.angle_alpha   90.00
_cell.angle_beta   90.00
_cell.angle_gamma   90.00
#
_symmetry.space_group_name_H-M   'P 1'
#
loop_
_entity.id
_entity.type
_entity.pdbx_description
1 polymer ?
#
loop_
_entity_poly.entity_id
_entity_poly.type
_entity_poly.pdbx_seq_one_letter_code
_entity_poly.pdbx_strand_id
1 'polypeptide(L)'
;MLNSRALFQPEALSMSSLNQALSVALDNRQSLLGELHQQGTDCYRLFHGSQEGASGLTIDRYGPQLLVQSFHTRLDRDALLALHEQVNARLGLETLLVYNDRSQGNSRVDRQDTVYKAEEAALADHIGHGFIHRRKLRGVVDHFRLLGD
;
A
#
# COMPACT_ATOMS: atom_id res chain seq x y z
N MET A 1 39.18 12.53 27.11
CA MET A 1 38.94 12.22 25.68
C MET A 1 37.75 11.27 25.60
N LEU A 2 36.54 11.81 25.49
CA LEU A 2 35.33 11.01 25.31
C LEU A 2 35.19 10.70 23.82
N ASN A 3 35.26 9.41 23.50
CA ASN A 3 35.17 8.92 22.14
C ASN A 3 33.68 8.86 21.76
N SER A 4 33.19 9.93 21.12
CA SER A 4 31.83 10.04 20.61
C SER A 4 31.67 9.13 19.39
N ARG A 5 31.50 7.82 19.63
CA ARG A 5 31.06 6.88 18.61
C ARG A 5 29.57 7.17 18.36
N ALA A 6 29.31 8.00 17.35
CA ALA A 6 27.98 8.16 16.79
C ALA A 6 27.44 6.75 16.50
N LEU A 7 26.41 6.36 17.23
CA LEU A 7 25.60 5.18 16.93
C LEU A 7 24.93 5.47 15.59
N PHE A 8 25.49 4.91 14.52
CA PHE A 8 24.78 4.75 13.26
C PHE A 8 23.50 3.98 13.57
N GLN A 9 22.39 4.70 13.64
CA GLN A 9 21.07 4.11 13.57
C GLN A 9 20.90 3.60 12.13
N PRO A 10 20.60 2.31 11.91
CA PRO A 10 20.26 1.86 10.57
C PRO A 10 19.01 2.63 10.11
N GLU A 11 19.05 3.16 8.88
CA GLU A 11 17.98 3.94 8.24
C GLU A 11 16.65 3.17 8.25
N ALA A 12 15.89 3.31 9.34
CA ALA A 12 14.45 3.26 9.26
C ALA A 12 14.03 4.57 8.60
N LEU A 13 13.31 4.49 7.48
CA LEU A 13 12.61 5.64 6.90
C LEU A 13 11.91 6.38 8.03
N SER A 14 12.29 7.62 8.30
CA SER A 14 11.50 8.44 9.19
C SER A 14 10.12 8.63 8.55
N MET A 15 9.08 8.72 9.38
CA MET A 15 7.72 9.02 8.93
C MET A 15 7.65 10.13 7.88
N SER A 16 8.46 11.17 8.05
CA SER A 16 8.56 12.30 7.12
C SER A 16 9.14 11.91 5.76
N SER A 17 10.15 11.04 5.69
CA SER A 17 10.76 10.65 4.42
C SER A 17 9.87 9.71 3.61
N LEU A 18 9.12 8.83 4.28
CA LEU A 18 8.18 7.93 3.62
C LEU A 18 6.98 8.67 3.01
N ASN A 19 6.36 9.60 3.74
CA ASN A 19 5.27 10.43 3.21
C ASN A 19 5.74 11.31 2.04
N GLN A 20 6.98 11.80 2.08
CA GLN A 20 7.56 12.55 0.96
C GLN A 20 7.76 11.66 -0.27
N ALA A 21 8.32 10.46 -0.09
CA ALA A 21 8.49 9.49 -1.16
C ALA A 21 7.15 9.12 -1.82
N LEU A 22 6.12 8.88 -1.01
CA LEU A 22 4.77 8.63 -1.53
C LEU A 22 4.21 9.85 -2.28
N SER A 23 4.39 11.06 -1.76
CA SER A 23 3.94 12.29 -2.45
C SER A 23 4.54 12.38 -3.85
N VAL A 24 5.87 12.21 -3.96
CA VAL A 24 6.58 12.27 -5.24
C VAL A 24 6.11 11.16 -6.19
N ALA A 25 5.90 9.95 -5.69
CA ALA A 25 5.38 8.84 -6.47
C ALA A 25 3.98 9.13 -7.06
N LEU A 26 3.09 9.72 -6.26
CA LEU A 26 1.75 10.09 -6.70
C LEU A 26 1.76 11.27 -7.67
N ASP A 27 2.65 12.24 -7.47
CA ASP A 27 2.87 13.37 -8.37
C ASP A 27 3.33 12.92 -9.75
N ASN A 28 4.33 12.03 -9.80
CA ASN A 28 4.82 11.45 -11.05
C ASN A 28 3.75 10.64 -11.80
N ARG A 29 2.71 10.16 -11.12
CA ARG A 29 1.62 9.36 -11.71
C ARG A 29 0.34 10.14 -11.98
N GLN A 30 0.26 11.43 -11.66
CA GLN A 30 -1.00 12.16 -11.70
C GLN A 30 -1.72 12.08 -13.05
N SER A 31 -1.00 12.30 -14.16
CA SER A 31 -1.60 12.22 -15.50
C SER A 31 -2.15 10.83 -15.79
N LEU A 32 -1.34 9.79 -15.55
CA LEU A 32 -1.72 8.40 -15.76
C LEU A 32 -2.94 8.01 -14.92
N LEU A 33 -2.98 8.41 -13.64
CA LEU A 33 -4.11 8.12 -12.76
C LEU A 33 -5.40 8.77 -13.29
N GLY A 34 -5.33 10.00 -13.80
CA GLY A 34 -6.45 10.66 -14.45
C GLY A 34 -6.96 9.90 -15.67
N GLU A 35 -6.07 9.43 -16.53
CA GLU A 35 -6.42 8.61 -17.71
C GLU A 35 -7.08 7.28 -17.29
N LEU A 36 -6.50 6.61 -16.30
CA LEU A 36 -7.04 5.35 -15.77
C LEU A 36 -8.45 5.55 -15.21
N HIS A 37 -8.70 6.63 -14.47
CA HIS A 37 -10.03 6.94 -13.93
C HIS A 37 -11.04 7.24 -15.03
N GLN A 38 -10.66 8.00 -16.05
CA GLN A 38 -11.51 8.27 -17.21
C GLN A 38 -11.91 6.98 -17.95
N GLN A 39 -11.01 5.99 -17.96
CA GLN A 39 -11.25 4.67 -18.56
C GLN A 39 -11.95 3.69 -17.61
N GLY A 40 -12.32 4.11 -16.39
CA GLY A 40 -12.95 3.24 -15.39
C GLY A 40 -12.02 2.18 -14.80
N THR A 41 -10.69 2.36 -14.92
CA THR A 41 -9.69 1.48 -14.31
C THR A 41 -9.45 1.88 -12.86
N ASP A 42 -9.58 0.93 -11.95
CA ASP A 42 -9.43 1.10 -10.49
C ASP A 42 -8.40 0.15 -9.86
N CYS A 43 -7.66 -0.56 -10.71
CA CYS A 43 -6.69 -1.57 -10.35
C CYS A 43 -5.28 -1.20 -10.82
N TYR A 44 -4.48 -0.60 -9.95
CA TYR A 44 -3.14 -0.12 -10.30
C TYR A 44 -2.24 0.03 -9.07
N ARG A 45 -0.93 0.05 -9.30
CA ARG A 45 0.08 0.29 -8.27
C ARG A 45 0.29 1.77 -8.06
N LEU A 46 0.17 2.22 -6.81
CA LEU A 46 0.39 3.59 -6.37
C LEU A 46 1.81 3.81 -5.87
N PHE A 47 2.39 2.80 -5.22
CA PHE A 47 3.74 2.87 -4.68
C PHE A 47 4.47 1.53 -4.83
N HIS A 48 5.69 1.59 -5.35
CA HIS A 48 6.63 0.49 -5.45
C HIS A 48 7.95 0.87 -4.78
N GLY A 49 8.04 0.57 -3.49
CA GLY A 49 9.08 1.09 -2.60
C GLY A 49 10.53 0.89 -3.07
N SER A 50 10.87 -0.22 -3.72
CA SER A 50 12.23 -0.44 -4.25
C SER A 50 12.62 0.53 -5.37
N GLN A 51 11.66 1.04 -6.14
CA GLN A 51 11.88 2.03 -7.20
C GLN A 51 11.75 3.47 -6.69
N GLU A 52 11.26 3.65 -5.46
CA GLU A 52 10.77 4.94 -4.96
C GLU A 52 11.39 5.34 -3.60
N GLY A 53 12.53 4.74 -3.26
CA GLY A 53 13.33 5.14 -2.10
C GLY A 53 12.85 4.57 -0.76
N ALA A 54 11.89 3.65 -0.75
CA ALA A 54 11.38 2.99 0.45
C ALA A 54 11.22 1.47 0.26
N SER A 55 12.34 0.78 0.03
CA SER A 55 12.34 -0.66 -0.27
C SER A 55 11.54 -1.46 0.77
N GLY A 56 10.82 -2.47 0.29
CA GLY A 56 9.98 -3.31 1.15
C GLY A 56 8.59 -2.76 1.44
N LEU A 57 8.06 -1.83 0.65
CA LEU A 57 6.66 -1.39 0.74
C LEU A 57 5.99 -1.39 -0.64
N THR A 58 4.76 -1.90 -0.71
CA THR A 58 3.88 -1.71 -1.87
C THR A 58 2.54 -1.13 -1.43
N ILE A 59 2.01 -0.22 -2.25
CA ILE A 59 0.66 0.34 -2.09
C ILE A 59 -0.04 0.15 -3.42
N ASP A 60 -1.10 -0.65 -3.40
CA ASP A 60 -1.87 -1.04 -4.57
C ASP A 60 -3.35 -0.72 -4.36
N ARG A 61 -4.00 -0.13 -5.36
CA ARG A 61 -5.46 0.02 -5.35
C ARG A 61 -6.08 -1.12 -6.13
N TYR A 62 -7.14 -1.69 -5.57
CA TYR A 62 -7.98 -2.68 -6.23
C TYR A 62 -9.45 -2.38 -5.96
N GLY A 63 -10.14 -1.75 -6.92
CA GLY A 63 -11.52 -1.33 -6.71
C GLY A 63 -11.63 -0.32 -5.56
N PRO A 64 -12.49 -0.55 -4.56
CA PRO A 64 -12.57 0.30 -3.38
C PRO A 64 -11.46 0.03 -2.35
N GLN A 65 -10.69 -1.06 -2.48
CA GLN A 65 -9.67 -1.41 -1.51
C GLN A 65 -8.33 -0.74 -1.81
N LEU A 66 -7.64 -0.35 -0.73
CA LEU A 66 -6.22 0.01 -0.74
C LEU A 66 -5.45 -1.05 0.03
N LEU A 67 -4.63 -1.81 -0.69
CA LEU A 67 -3.78 -2.85 -0.12
C LEU A 67 -2.38 -2.27 0.11
N VAL A 68 -1.96 -2.25 1.37
CA VAL A 68 -0.60 -1.92 1.78
C VAL A 68 0.10 -3.20 2.23
N GLN A 69 1.29 -3.48 1.67
CA GLN A 69 2.09 -4.64 2.07
C GLN A 69 3.50 -4.20 2.41
N SER A 70 3.99 -4.60 3.57
CA SER A 70 5.39 -4.38 3.96
C SER A 70 6.17 -5.69 3.92
N PHE A 71 7.42 -5.62 3.49
CA PHE A 71 8.37 -6.73 3.37
C PHE A 71 9.66 -6.34 4.07
N HIS A 72 10.35 -7.33 4.66
CA HIS A 72 11.57 -7.16 5.46
C HIS A 72 11.40 -6.35 6.75
N THR A 73 10.65 -5.25 6.73
CA THR A 73 10.40 -4.36 7.87
C THR A 73 8.90 -4.14 8.05
N ARG A 74 8.41 -4.25 9.28
CA ARG A 74 7.02 -3.95 9.65
C ARG A 74 6.78 -2.45 9.58
N LEU A 75 5.61 -2.05 9.10
CA LEU A 75 5.18 -0.65 9.09
C LEU A 75 4.49 -0.32 10.41
N ASP A 76 4.76 0.88 10.95
CA ASP A 76 4.06 1.38 12.12
C ASP A 76 2.61 1.79 11.80
N ARG A 77 1.70 1.73 12.79
CA ARG A 77 0.29 2.04 12.59
C ARG A 77 0.06 3.49 12.18
N ASP A 78 0.76 4.45 12.78
CA ASP A 78 0.57 5.87 12.44
C ASP A 78 1.12 6.15 11.04
N ALA A 79 2.17 5.44 10.64
CA ALA A 79 2.70 5.45 9.28
C ALA A 79 1.66 4.98 8.27
N LEU A 80 1.08 3.82 8.54
CA LEU A 80 0.05 3.23 7.69
C LEU A 80 -1.15 4.18 7.49
N LEU A 81 -1.64 4.78 8.58
CA LEU A 81 -2.79 5.68 8.52
C LEU A 81 -2.47 6.99 7.79
N ALA A 82 -1.28 7.56 8.00
CA ALA A 82 -0.85 8.76 7.28
C ALA A 82 -0.75 8.52 5.76
N LEU A 83 -0.21 7.37 5.35
CA LEU A 83 -0.15 6.98 3.93
C LEU A 83 -1.55 6.78 3.34
N HIS A 84 -2.45 6.14 4.10
CA HIS A 84 -3.84 5.93 3.68
C HIS A 84 -4.57 7.26 3.46
N GLU A 85 -4.44 8.20 4.40
CA GLU A 85 -5.00 9.54 4.29
C GLU A 85 -4.42 10.28 3.07
N GLN A 86 -3.10 10.25 2.90
CA GLN A 86 -2.43 10.90 1.77
C GLN A 86 -2.90 10.34 0.42
N VAL A 87 -3.06 9.02 0.28
CA VAL A 87 -3.60 8.39 -0.92
C VAL A 87 -5.04 8.84 -1.16
N ASN A 88 -5.90 8.79 -0.15
CA ASN A 88 -7.31 9.16 -0.25
C ASN A 88 -7.47 10.63 -0.66
N ALA A 89 -6.73 11.54 -0.03
CA ALA A 89 -6.71 12.95 -0.39
C ALA A 89 -6.25 13.17 -1.83
N ARG A 90 -5.23 12.43 -2.27
CA ARG A 90 -4.66 12.57 -3.62
C ARG A 90 -5.55 12.02 -4.73
N LEU A 91 -6.33 10.98 -4.42
CA LEU A 91 -7.28 10.37 -5.37
C LEU A 91 -8.68 10.98 -5.28
N GLY A 92 -9.00 11.72 -4.21
CA GLY A 92 -10.37 12.18 -3.94
C GLY A 92 -11.33 11.02 -3.65
N LEU A 93 -10.85 9.98 -2.96
CA LEU A 93 -11.59 8.74 -2.69
C LEU A 93 -11.56 8.40 -1.20
N GLU A 94 -12.51 7.59 -0.76
CA GLU A 94 -12.47 6.90 0.53
C GLU A 94 -12.24 5.41 0.29
N THR A 95 -10.99 4.98 0.37
CA THR A 95 -10.63 3.57 0.15
C THR A 95 -10.71 2.75 1.42
N LEU A 96 -11.04 1.47 1.27
CA LEU A 96 -11.06 0.47 2.34
C LEU A 96 -9.64 -0.07 2.57
N LEU A 97 -9.03 0.29 3.70
CA LEU A 97 -7.66 -0.08 4.00
C LEU A 97 -7.52 -1.55 4.37
N VAL A 98 -6.54 -2.21 3.75
CA VAL A 98 -6.04 -3.53 4.13
C VAL A 98 -4.53 -3.43 4.27
N TYR A 99 -4.00 -3.92 5.39
CA TYR A 99 -2.56 -4.00 5.64
C TYR A 99 -2.15 -5.46 5.84
N ASN A 100 -1.06 -5.84 5.15
CA ASN A 100 -0.44 -7.16 5.30
C ASN A 100 1.02 -6.98 5.70
N ASP A 101 1.37 -7.26 6.96
CA ASP A 101 2.76 -7.41 7.36
C ASP A 101 3.35 -8.73 6.83
N ARG A 102 4.33 -8.61 5.91
CA ARG A 102 5.14 -9.72 5.36
C ARG A 102 6.62 -9.55 5.69
N SER A 103 6.93 -8.83 6.77
CA SER A 103 8.30 -8.68 7.24
C SER A 103 8.91 -9.99 7.75
N GLN A 104 8.08 -10.91 8.23
CA GLN A 104 8.50 -12.21 8.74
C GLN A 104 8.69 -13.25 7.62
N GLY A 105 9.57 -14.24 7.87
CA GLY A 105 9.86 -15.31 6.92
C GLY A 105 8.63 -16.13 6.51
N ASN A 106 8.66 -16.71 5.31
CA ASN A 106 7.61 -17.51 4.65
C ASN A 106 6.41 -16.75 4.04
N SER A 107 6.42 -15.41 3.96
CA SER A 107 5.39 -14.59 3.25
C SER A 107 3.93 -14.86 3.66
N ARG A 108 3.70 -15.64 4.72
CA ARG A 108 2.37 -15.95 5.21
C ARG A 108 1.92 -14.74 6.01
N VAL A 109 0.81 -14.16 5.59
CA VAL A 109 0.12 -13.12 6.35
C VAL A 109 -0.25 -13.72 7.70
N ASP A 110 0.31 -13.16 8.78
CA ASP A 110 -0.15 -13.48 10.11
C ASP A 110 -1.56 -12.92 10.28
N ARG A 111 -2.54 -13.79 10.56
CA ARG A 111 -3.94 -13.41 10.67
C ARG A 111 -4.26 -12.67 11.97
N GLN A 112 -3.27 -12.54 12.85
CA GLN A 112 -3.33 -11.76 14.08
C GLN A 112 -2.46 -10.50 13.99
N ASP A 113 -2.36 -9.89 12.80
CA ASP A 113 -1.60 -8.66 12.61
C ASP A 113 -2.01 -7.60 13.64
N THR A 114 -1.07 -7.30 14.54
CA THR A 114 -1.26 -6.40 15.67
C THR A 114 -1.29 -4.93 15.25
N VAL A 115 -0.82 -4.61 14.03
CA VAL A 115 -0.65 -3.23 13.58
C VAL A 115 -2.00 -2.62 13.20
N TYR A 116 -2.77 -3.34 12.38
CA TYR A 116 -4.04 -2.84 11.88
C TYR A 116 -5.01 -3.98 11.60
N LYS A 117 -6.19 -3.89 12.22
CA LYS A 117 -7.32 -4.75 11.93
C LYS A 117 -8.22 -4.06 10.91
N ALA A 118 -8.28 -4.63 9.71
CA ALA A 118 -9.16 -4.14 8.66
C ALA A 118 -10.64 -4.26 9.04
N GLU A 119 -11.44 -3.32 8.56
CA GLU A 119 -12.89 -3.33 8.71
C GLU A 119 -13.53 -4.47 7.93
N GLU A 120 -14.67 -4.99 8.39
CA GLU A 120 -15.36 -6.10 7.72
C GLU A 120 -15.69 -5.79 6.26
N ALA A 121 -16.03 -4.53 5.96
CA ALA A 121 -16.27 -4.07 4.59
C ALA A 121 -15.02 -4.20 3.70
N ALA A 122 -13.83 -3.94 4.23
CA ALA A 122 -12.58 -4.10 3.50
C ALA A 122 -12.31 -5.57 3.16
N LEU A 123 -12.71 -6.49 4.04
CA LEU A 123 -12.49 -7.93 3.90
C LEU A 123 -13.51 -8.64 2.99
N ALA A 124 -14.58 -7.94 2.61
CA ALA A 124 -15.62 -8.46 1.72
C ALA A 124 -15.08 -8.76 0.31
N ASP A 125 -15.91 -9.43 -0.49
CA ASP A 125 -15.63 -9.62 -1.91
C ASP A 125 -15.87 -8.31 -2.67
N HIS A 126 -14.86 -7.85 -3.41
CA HIS A 126 -14.92 -6.66 -4.24
C HIS A 126 -14.59 -6.98 -5.70
N ILE A 127 -15.01 -6.10 -6.61
CA ILE A 127 -14.63 -6.16 -8.02
C ILE A 127 -13.72 -4.97 -8.31
N GLY A 128 -12.59 -5.26 -8.93
CA GLY A 128 -11.70 -4.26 -9.50
C GLY A 128 -11.62 -4.40 -11.01
N HIS A 129 -11.53 -3.26 -11.68
CA HIS A 129 -11.41 -3.09 -13.11
C HIS A 129 -9.95 -2.76 -13.45
N GLY A 130 -9.25 -3.71 -14.07
CA GLY A 130 -7.94 -3.48 -14.68
C GLY A 130 -8.07 -3.08 -16.14
N PHE A 131 -6.96 -2.62 -16.71
CA PHE A 131 -6.88 -2.12 -18.09
C PHE A 131 -7.39 -3.10 -19.17
N ILE A 132 -7.28 -4.41 -18.91
CA ILE A 132 -7.62 -5.47 -19.88
C ILE A 132 -8.65 -6.45 -19.30
N HIS A 133 -8.77 -6.57 -17.96
CA HIS A 133 -9.58 -7.61 -17.33
C HIS A 133 -10.20 -7.13 -16.00
N ARG A 134 -11.36 -7.69 -15.65
CA ARG A 134 -11.96 -7.56 -14.32
C ARG A 134 -11.36 -8.59 -13.35
N ARG A 135 -11.10 -8.16 -12.12
CA ARG A 135 -10.56 -9.00 -11.04
C ARG A 135 -11.54 -9.02 -9.87
N LYS A 136 -11.92 -10.20 -9.40
CA LYS A 136 -12.54 -10.38 -8.08
C LYS A 136 -11.45 -10.39 -7.02
N LEU A 137 -11.72 -9.66 -5.96
CA LEU A 137 -10.82 -9.35 -4.87
C LEU A 137 -11.48 -9.83 -3.58
N ARG A 138 -10.73 -10.45 -2.68
CA ARG A 138 -11.21 -10.78 -1.34
C ARG A 138 -10.20 -10.26 -0.33
N GLY A 139 -10.62 -9.34 0.53
CA GLY A 139 -9.71 -8.46 1.27
C GLY A 139 -8.82 -9.08 2.35
N VAL A 140 -8.65 -10.40 2.37
CA VAL A 140 -7.86 -11.10 3.41
C VAL A 140 -6.59 -11.74 2.85
N VAL A 141 -6.45 -11.95 1.55
CA VAL A 141 -5.34 -12.75 1.01
C VAL A 141 -5.14 -12.45 -0.47
N ASP A 142 -3.91 -12.56 -0.96
CA ASP A 142 -3.43 -12.47 -2.37
C ASP A 142 -4.25 -13.23 -3.44
N HIS A 143 -5.40 -13.81 -3.12
CA HIS A 143 -6.26 -14.49 -4.08
C HIS A 143 -7.08 -13.50 -4.89
N PHE A 144 -6.44 -12.95 -5.92
CA PHE A 144 -7.11 -12.41 -7.10
C PHE A 144 -7.70 -13.57 -7.90
N ARG A 145 -9.00 -13.53 -8.17
CA ARG A 145 -9.61 -14.41 -9.18
C ARG A 145 -9.99 -13.54 -10.37
N LEU A 146 -9.41 -13.81 -11.54
CA LEU A 146 -9.91 -13.22 -12.78
C LEU A 146 -11.37 -13.64 -12.95
N LEU A 147 -12.24 -12.65 -13.18
CA LEU A 147 -13.61 -12.93 -13.57
C LEU A 147 -13.58 -13.22 -15.07
N GLY A 148 -14.13 -14.37 -15.48
CA GLY A 148 -14.31 -14.68 -16.90
C GLY A 148 -15.38 -13.77 -17.51
N ASP A 149 -15.27 -13.55 -18.82
CA ASP A 149 -16.24 -12.79 -19.63
C ASP A 149 -17.62 -13.45 -19.68
#